data_AF-A0A0S8B4Y1-F1
#
_entry.id   AF-A0A0S8B4Y1-F1
#
_cell.length_a   1.000
_cell.length_b   1.000
_cell.length_c   1.000
_cell.angle_alpha   90.00
_cell.angle_beta   90.00
_cell.angle_gamma   90.00
#
_symmetry.space_group_name_H-M   'P 1'
#
loop_
_entity.id
_entity.type
_entity.pdbx_description
1 polymer ?
#
loop_
_entity_poly.entity_id
_entity_poly.type
_entity_poly.pdbx_seq_one_letter_code
_entity_poly.pdbx_strand_id
1 'polypeptide(L)'
;GLNPPVLHVELMNTPVIDETTGKQLKDYTYVYFKNGNERMDKPGLQGGTIPIKIGPEAIVDPYGHANDDYQAEPEFADYLCAAMAQTMTRFQGIRPNFRERRNGGIGAFTPDNVPIIDWVLPNVYMIADSNHGFKMLGAGKLVAKQLMGDKVADLKPFAFNRFAEGRTFGSTNSHSPWV
;
A
#
# COMPACT_ATOMS: atom_id res chain seq x y z
N GLY A 1 -14.59 13.87 -14.55
CA GLY A 1 -13.20 14.37 -14.58
C GLY A 1 -12.27 13.21 -14.32
N LEU A 2 -11.10 13.17 -14.96
CA LEU A 2 -10.11 12.13 -14.69
C LEU A 2 -9.80 12.12 -13.19
N ASN A 3 -10.01 10.98 -12.53
CA ASN A 3 -9.60 10.84 -11.13
C ASN A 3 -8.08 11.03 -11.06
N PRO A 4 -7.57 11.86 -10.14
CA PRO A 4 -6.13 12.00 -9.97
C PRO A 4 -5.52 10.65 -9.59
N PRO A 5 -4.25 10.40 -9.96
CA PRO A 5 -3.59 9.14 -9.64
C PRO A 5 -3.44 8.97 -8.12
N VAL A 6 -3.22 7.73 -7.69
CA VAL A 6 -2.67 7.46 -6.36
C VAL A 6 -1.23 7.96 -6.36
N LEU A 7 -0.86 8.80 -5.39
CA LEU A 7 0.51 9.26 -5.21
C LEU A 7 1.17 8.47 -4.09
N HIS A 8 2.38 7.98 -4.34
CA HIS A 8 3.29 7.46 -3.32
C HIS A 8 4.50 8.40 -3.28
N VAL A 9 4.91 8.78 -2.07
CA VAL A 9 6.07 9.63 -1.84
C VAL A 9 6.94 8.97 -0.80
N GLU A 10 8.20 8.78 -1.17
CA GLU A 10 9.25 8.26 -0.31
C GLU A 10 10.43 9.24 -0.32
N LEU A 11 10.89 9.61 0.87
CA LEU A 11 12.14 10.33 1.06
C LEU A 11 12.97 9.56 2.08
N MET A 12 13.99 8.87 1.58
CA MET A 12 14.78 7.87 2.32
C MET A 12 15.41 8.42 3.60
N ASN A 13 15.86 9.67 3.59
CA ASN A 13 16.64 10.27 4.66
C ASN A 13 16.02 11.57 5.18
N THR A 14 14.71 11.74 4.99
CA THR A 14 14.00 12.94 5.42
C THR A 14 13.03 12.59 6.54
N PRO A 15 13.29 13.01 7.78
CA PRO A 15 12.41 12.73 8.90
C PRO A 15 11.07 13.46 8.73
N VAL A 16 10.00 12.86 9.25
CA VAL A 16 8.70 13.52 9.37
C VAL A 16 8.66 14.24 10.69
N ILE A 17 8.50 15.56 10.64
CA ILE A 17 8.44 16.44 11.82
C ILE A 17 7.03 17.00 11.96
N ASP A 18 6.47 16.91 13.16
CA ASP A 18 5.21 17.57 13.49
C ASP A 18 5.38 19.10 13.46
N GLU A 19 4.64 19.78 12.60
CA GLU A 19 4.78 21.24 12.37
C GLU A 19 4.41 22.08 13.60
N THR A 20 3.63 21.54 14.55
CA THR A 20 3.13 22.28 15.72
C THR A 20 4.05 22.13 16.92
N THR A 21 4.56 20.92 17.14
CA THR A 21 5.35 20.54 18.33
C THR A 21 6.84 20.47 18.04
N GLY A 22 7.25 20.38 16.77
CA GLY A 22 8.64 20.15 16.36
C GLY A 22 9.13 18.72 16.66
N LYS A 23 8.26 17.82 17.13
CA LYS A 23 8.61 16.44 17.43
C LYS A 23 8.88 15.65 16.15
N GLN A 24 9.97 14.90 16.12
CA GLN A 24 10.19 13.89 15.09
C GLN A 24 9.24 12.71 15.29
N LEU A 25 8.42 12.42 14.28
CA LEU A 25 7.46 11.31 14.27
C LEU A 25 8.07 10.06 13.63
N LYS A 26 8.94 10.25 12.63
CA LYS A 26 9.68 9.18 11.95
C LYS A 26 10.99 9.73 11.41
N ASP A 27 11.99 8.86 11.27
CA ASP A 27 13.32 9.15 10.71
C ASP A 27 13.37 9.19 9.17
N TYR A 28 12.34 8.69 8.50
CA TYR A 28 12.14 8.79 7.05
C TYR A 28 10.68 9.11 6.69
N THR A 29 10.46 9.55 5.45
CA THR A 29 9.12 9.88 4.95
C THR A 29 8.64 8.77 4.02
N TYR A 30 7.47 8.21 4.33
CA TYR A 30 6.73 7.38 3.40
C TYR A 30 5.23 7.63 3.55
N VAL A 31 4.60 8.16 2.51
CA VAL A 31 3.16 8.40 2.51
C VAL A 31 2.57 8.08 1.14
N TYR A 32 1.37 7.52 1.15
CA TYR A 32 0.57 7.43 -0.07
C TYR A 32 -0.82 7.97 0.17
N PHE A 33 -1.43 8.52 -0.88
CA PHE A 33 -2.78 9.04 -0.82
C PHE A 33 -3.46 9.04 -2.18
N LYS A 34 -4.78 8.93 -2.14
CA LYS A 34 -5.68 8.97 -3.30
C LYS A 34 -6.86 9.89 -3.05
N ASN A 35 -7.60 10.19 -4.11
CA ASN A 35 -8.91 10.83 -3.98
C ASN A 35 -9.82 9.98 -3.07
N GLY A 36 -10.35 10.59 -2.01
CA GLY A 36 -11.23 9.97 -1.03
C GLY A 36 -12.69 10.39 -1.14
N ASN A 37 -13.07 11.16 -2.17
CA ASN A 37 -14.41 11.75 -2.32
C ASN A 37 -15.54 10.70 -2.26
N GLU A 38 -15.31 9.49 -2.75
CA GLU A 38 -16.29 8.40 -2.72
C GLU A 38 -16.63 7.92 -1.30
N ARG A 39 -15.78 8.21 -0.32
CA ARG A 39 -15.91 7.78 1.09
C ARG A 39 -16.19 8.94 2.05
N MET A 40 -16.32 10.15 1.51
CA MET A 40 -16.40 11.39 2.29
C MET A 40 -17.61 12.21 1.84
N ASP A 41 -18.27 12.83 2.80
CA ASP A 41 -19.37 13.78 2.61
C ASP A 41 -18.91 15.13 2.04
N LYS A 42 -17.59 15.34 1.94
CA LYS A 42 -16.94 16.52 1.37
C LYS A 42 -15.67 16.09 0.61
N PRO A 43 -15.17 16.92 -0.32
CA PRO A 43 -13.92 16.63 -1.01
C PRO A 43 -12.77 16.35 -0.03
N GLY A 44 -12.02 15.28 -0.27
CA GLY A 44 -11.00 14.83 0.66
C GLY A 44 -10.04 13.81 0.07
N LEU A 45 -8.98 13.52 0.82
CA LEU A 45 -8.00 12.50 0.48
C LEU A 45 -8.08 11.35 1.49
N GLN A 46 -7.81 10.15 1.00
CA GLN A 46 -7.57 8.98 1.83
C GLN A 46 -6.13 8.54 1.62
N GLY A 47 -5.39 8.30 2.69
CA GLY A 47 -4.00 7.91 2.61
C GLY A 47 -3.59 6.95 3.72
N GLY A 48 -2.35 6.51 3.63
CA GLY A 48 -1.72 5.56 4.52
C GLY A 48 -0.20 5.69 4.50
N THR A 49 0.43 4.87 5.32
CA THR A 49 1.88 4.72 5.38
C THR A 49 2.24 3.23 5.34
N ILE A 50 3.49 2.90 5.65
CA ILE A 50 4.01 1.54 5.67
C ILE A 50 3.16 0.66 6.61
N PRO A 51 2.80 -0.57 6.17
CA PRO A 51 2.05 -1.51 6.99
C PRO A 51 2.89 -2.01 8.18
N ILE A 52 2.20 -2.35 9.25
CA ILE A 52 2.79 -2.93 10.45
C ILE A 52 2.98 -4.44 10.24
N LYS A 53 4.17 -4.96 10.54
CA LYS A 53 4.47 -6.39 10.46
C LYS A 53 3.95 -7.11 11.72
N ILE A 54 2.83 -7.82 11.59
CA ILE A 54 2.17 -8.52 12.71
C ILE A 54 2.56 -10.00 12.83
N GLY A 55 3.31 -10.54 11.86
CA GLY A 55 3.73 -11.95 11.85
C GLY A 55 2.89 -12.82 10.90
N PRO A 56 3.01 -14.17 11.01
CA PRO A 56 2.38 -15.11 10.10
C PRO A 56 0.91 -15.43 10.43
N GLU A 57 0.41 -15.00 11.59
CA GLU A 57 -0.94 -15.29 12.08
C GLU A 57 -1.75 -14.00 12.21
N ALA A 58 -3.02 -14.05 11.83
CA ALA A 58 -3.93 -12.91 11.91
C ALA A 58 -5.38 -13.36 12.20
N ILE A 59 -6.12 -12.52 12.94
CA ILE A 59 -7.52 -12.70 13.27
C ILE A 59 -8.37 -12.12 12.14
N VAL A 60 -8.92 -12.97 11.28
CA VAL A 60 -9.62 -12.47 10.08
C VAL A 60 -11.03 -11.93 10.39
N ASP A 61 -11.65 -12.38 11.48
CA ASP A 61 -13.02 -12.05 11.86
C ASP A 61 -13.10 -11.51 13.30
N PRO A 62 -13.85 -10.40 13.52
CA PRO A 62 -14.50 -9.58 12.50
C PRO A 62 -13.46 -8.82 11.65
N TYR A 63 -13.78 -8.51 10.39
CA TYR A 63 -12.87 -7.77 9.50
C TYR A 63 -13.11 -6.25 9.53
N GLY A 64 -12.08 -5.48 9.17
CA GLY A 64 -12.23 -4.08 8.78
C GLY A 64 -12.63 -3.16 9.93
N HIS A 65 -13.75 -2.46 9.77
CA HIS A 65 -14.27 -1.50 10.76
C HIS A 65 -14.58 -2.14 12.12
N ALA A 66 -14.98 -3.41 12.11
CA ALA A 66 -15.42 -4.14 13.31
C ALA A 66 -14.26 -4.81 14.06
N ASN A 67 -13.06 -4.83 13.49
CA ASN A 67 -11.87 -5.38 14.12
C ASN A 67 -11.19 -4.32 14.99
N ASP A 68 -10.94 -4.56 16.28
CA ASP A 68 -10.22 -3.61 17.15
C ASP A 68 -8.69 -3.74 17.01
N ASP A 69 -8.18 -4.91 16.65
CA ASP A 69 -6.75 -5.24 16.68
C ASP A 69 -5.95 -4.59 15.54
N TYR A 70 -6.60 -4.28 14.42
CA TYR A 70 -5.91 -3.81 13.20
C TYR A 70 -6.19 -2.36 12.81
N GLN A 71 -6.51 -1.51 13.79
CA GLN A 71 -6.70 -0.07 13.52
C GLN A 71 -5.37 0.69 13.45
N ALA A 72 -5.41 1.88 12.86
CA ALA A 72 -4.25 2.76 12.79
C ALA A 72 -3.78 3.14 14.21
N GLU A 73 -2.46 3.27 14.37
CA GLU A 73 -1.85 3.69 15.64
C GLU A 73 -2.28 5.13 16.02
N PRO A 74 -2.30 5.48 17.33
CA PRO A 74 -2.73 6.80 17.78
C PRO A 74 -2.02 7.99 17.12
N GLU A 75 -0.73 7.84 16.81
CA GLU A 75 0.11 8.84 16.15
C GLU A 75 -0.14 8.97 14.63
N PHE A 76 -0.90 8.07 14.02
CA PHE A 76 -1.05 8.01 12.57
C PHE A 76 -1.64 9.30 11.98
N ALA A 77 -2.59 9.92 12.67
CA ALA A 77 -3.18 11.19 12.23
C ALA A 77 -2.15 12.31 12.16
N ASP A 78 -1.28 12.40 13.18
CA ASP A 78 -0.22 13.41 13.25
C ASP A 78 0.83 13.13 12.17
N TYR A 79 1.25 11.87 12.03
CA TYR A 79 2.20 11.43 11.00
C TYR A 79 1.69 11.74 9.60
N LEU A 80 0.47 11.32 9.26
CA LEU A 80 -0.08 11.47 7.92
C LEU A 80 -0.18 12.97 7.57
N CYS A 81 -0.73 13.78 8.48
CA CYS A 81 -0.86 15.22 8.23
C CYS A 81 0.49 15.92 8.08
N ALA A 82 1.47 15.59 8.93
CA ALA A 82 2.82 16.15 8.84
C ALA A 82 3.54 15.74 7.54
N ALA A 83 3.51 14.46 7.19
CA ALA A 83 4.10 13.96 5.94
C ALA A 83 3.45 14.59 4.70
N MET A 84 2.12 14.79 4.73
CA MET A 84 1.38 15.47 3.68
C MET A 84 1.77 16.95 3.55
N ALA A 85 1.87 17.66 4.67
CA ALA A 85 2.30 19.07 4.71
C ALA A 85 3.72 19.25 4.19
N GLN A 86 4.64 18.37 4.59
CA GLN A 86 6.01 18.32 4.09
C GLN A 86 6.08 18.06 2.57
N THR A 87 5.19 17.20 2.07
CA THR A 87 5.15 16.84 0.64
C THR A 87 4.51 17.92 -0.23
N MET A 88 3.45 18.56 0.26
CA MET A 88 2.73 19.63 -0.45
C MET A 88 2.26 20.71 0.52
N THR A 89 2.76 21.94 0.31
CA THR A 89 2.48 23.11 1.17
C THR A 89 1.00 23.41 1.38
N ARG A 90 0.13 23.05 0.44
CA ARG A 90 -1.33 23.16 0.58
C ARG A 90 -1.94 22.36 1.74
N PHE A 91 -1.19 21.42 2.32
CA PHE A 91 -1.63 20.61 3.46
C PHE A 91 -1.00 21.07 4.79
N GLN A 92 -0.26 22.17 4.81
CA GLN A 92 0.23 22.74 6.06
C GLN A 92 -0.95 23.07 6.98
N GLY A 93 -0.84 22.66 8.25
CA GLY A 93 -1.90 22.85 9.24
C GLY A 93 -3.20 22.07 8.98
N ILE A 94 -3.19 21.02 8.14
CA ILE A 94 -4.41 20.25 7.80
C ILE A 94 -4.92 19.37 8.95
N ARG A 95 -4.16 19.23 10.04
CA ARG A 95 -4.46 18.32 11.15
C ARG A 95 -5.86 18.49 11.78
N PRO A 96 -6.40 19.71 11.98
CA PRO A 96 -7.77 19.91 12.47
C PRO A 96 -8.86 19.38 11.53
N ASN A 97 -8.53 19.15 10.25
CA ASN A 97 -9.46 18.59 9.26
C ASN A 97 -9.37 17.07 9.13
N PHE A 98 -8.44 16.42 9.83
CA PHE A 98 -8.32 14.97 9.84
C PHE A 98 -9.62 14.35 10.37
N ARG A 99 -10.14 13.37 9.64
CA ARG A 99 -11.31 12.61 10.06
C ARG A 99 -10.87 11.21 10.42
N GLU A 100 -10.94 10.91 11.71
CA GLU A 100 -10.70 9.55 12.15
C GLU A 100 -11.82 8.62 11.67
N ARG A 101 -11.40 7.54 11.03
CA ARG A 101 -12.27 6.48 10.55
C ARG A 101 -11.52 5.19 10.74
N ARG A 102 -12.15 4.26 11.48
CA ARG A 102 -11.72 2.87 11.52
C ARG A 102 -11.64 2.38 10.08
N ASN A 103 -10.50 1.88 9.63
CA ASN A 103 -10.27 1.40 8.25
C ASN A 103 -9.14 0.37 8.24
N GLY A 104 -8.93 -0.29 9.39
CA GLY A 104 -7.96 -1.35 9.54
C GLY A 104 -8.10 -2.45 8.51
N GLY A 105 -6.99 -3.03 8.10
CA GLY A 105 -6.96 -4.13 7.15
C GLY A 105 -5.67 -4.91 7.28
N ILE A 106 -5.77 -6.23 7.13
CA ILE A 106 -4.62 -7.12 7.04
C ILE A 106 -4.35 -7.46 5.58
N GLY A 107 -3.08 -7.64 5.26
CA GLY A 107 -2.61 -8.05 3.94
C GLY A 107 -1.50 -9.08 4.08
N ALA A 108 -1.40 -9.98 3.11
CA ALA A 108 -0.33 -10.96 3.04
C ALA A 108 0.72 -10.52 2.03
N PHE A 109 1.99 -10.55 2.41
CA PHE A 109 3.11 -10.28 1.53
C PHE A 109 3.80 -11.59 1.13
N THR A 110 4.24 -11.66 -0.12
CA THR A 110 5.15 -12.72 -0.57
C THR A 110 6.55 -12.47 0.01
N PRO A 111 7.45 -13.47 0.02
CA PRO A 111 8.79 -13.31 0.59
C PRO A 111 9.62 -12.16 -0.01
N ASP A 112 9.34 -11.80 -1.26
CA ASP A 112 9.98 -10.71 -1.99
C ASP A 112 9.06 -9.50 -2.21
N ASN A 113 7.92 -9.45 -1.51
CA ASN A 113 6.89 -8.42 -1.61
C ASN A 113 6.32 -8.15 -3.02
N VAL A 114 6.55 -9.05 -3.97
CA VAL A 114 6.07 -8.95 -5.36
C VAL A 114 4.89 -9.90 -5.58
N PRO A 115 3.84 -9.51 -6.33
CA PRO A 115 2.70 -10.39 -6.63
C PRO A 115 3.09 -11.79 -7.15
N ILE A 116 2.20 -12.76 -6.94
CA ILE A 116 2.20 -14.04 -7.65
C ILE A 116 1.03 -14.00 -8.64
N ILE A 117 1.36 -14.09 -9.93
CA ILE A 117 0.39 -14.07 -11.03
C ILE A 117 0.78 -15.19 -12.00
N ASP A 118 0.40 -16.42 -11.67
CA ASP A 118 0.89 -17.61 -12.37
C ASP A 118 0.05 -18.86 -12.08
N TRP A 119 0.30 -19.92 -12.86
CA TRP A 119 -0.13 -21.27 -12.54
C TRP A 119 0.68 -21.82 -11.36
N VAL A 120 0.01 -22.07 -10.23
CA VAL A 120 0.64 -22.64 -9.02
C VAL A 120 0.45 -24.15 -8.91
N LEU A 121 -0.54 -24.68 -9.64
CA LEU A 121 -0.81 -26.10 -9.86
C LEU A 121 -1.28 -26.28 -11.31
N PRO A 122 -1.30 -27.51 -11.88
CA PRO A 122 -1.67 -27.74 -13.28
C PRO A 122 -3.01 -27.15 -13.74
N ASN A 123 -3.94 -26.94 -12.81
CA ASN A 123 -5.27 -26.40 -13.05
C ASN A 123 -5.65 -25.24 -12.12
N VAL A 124 -4.68 -24.64 -11.42
CA VAL A 124 -4.91 -23.51 -10.51
C VAL A 124 -4.05 -22.34 -10.90
N TYR A 125 -4.69 -21.28 -11.38
CA TYR A 125 -4.07 -19.98 -11.63
C TYR A 125 -4.32 -19.08 -10.42
N MET A 126 -3.26 -18.53 -9.86
CA MET A 126 -3.32 -17.67 -8.67
C MET A 126 -3.02 -16.23 -9.06
N ILE A 127 -3.82 -15.31 -8.52
CA ILE A 127 -3.57 -13.87 -8.53
C ILE A 127 -3.49 -13.43 -7.05
N ALA A 128 -2.29 -13.48 -6.48
CA ALA A 128 -2.01 -12.99 -5.14
C ALA A 128 -1.24 -11.67 -5.25
N ASP A 129 -1.85 -10.58 -4.81
CA ASP A 129 -1.37 -9.22 -5.08
C ASP A 129 -0.22 -8.75 -4.19
N SER A 130 0.17 -9.53 -3.17
CA SER A 130 1.14 -9.10 -2.15
C SER A 130 0.82 -7.72 -1.55
N ASN A 131 -0.48 -7.43 -1.32
CA ASN A 131 -0.97 -6.15 -0.81
C ASN A 131 -0.74 -4.94 -1.75
N HIS A 132 -0.57 -5.16 -3.06
CA HIS A 132 -0.48 -4.11 -4.09
C HIS A 132 -1.84 -3.70 -4.70
N GLY A 133 -2.96 -4.10 -4.09
CA GLY A 133 -4.32 -4.17 -4.66
C GLY A 133 -4.81 -3.03 -5.57
N PHE A 134 -4.31 -1.81 -5.43
CA PHE A 134 -4.67 -0.69 -6.32
C PHE A 134 -4.11 -0.81 -7.74
N LYS A 135 -3.08 -1.63 -7.97
CA LYS A 135 -2.44 -1.83 -9.29
C LYS A 135 -3.09 -2.94 -10.12
N MET A 136 -4.11 -3.63 -9.59
CA MET A 136 -4.55 -4.92 -10.14
C MET A 136 -5.48 -4.83 -11.36
N LEU A 137 -6.05 -3.67 -11.69
CA LEU A 137 -6.84 -3.50 -12.92
C LEU A 137 -6.01 -3.76 -14.19
N GLY A 138 -4.77 -3.25 -14.23
CA GLY A 138 -3.84 -3.52 -15.32
C GLY A 138 -3.44 -4.99 -15.37
N ALA A 139 -3.13 -5.57 -14.22
CA ALA A 139 -2.80 -6.98 -14.10
C ALA A 139 -3.94 -7.89 -14.59
N GLY A 140 -5.19 -7.60 -14.24
CA GLY A 140 -6.35 -8.39 -14.68
C GLY A 140 -6.49 -8.47 -16.21
N LYS A 141 -6.22 -7.36 -16.92
CA LYS A 141 -6.21 -7.35 -18.39
C LYS A 141 -5.11 -8.25 -18.96
N LEU A 142 -3.92 -8.23 -18.35
CA LEU A 142 -2.79 -9.06 -18.76
C LEU A 142 -3.07 -10.55 -18.48
N VAL A 143 -3.64 -10.86 -17.32
CA VAL A 143 -4.04 -12.22 -16.95
C VAL A 143 -5.08 -12.77 -17.92
N ALA A 144 -6.10 -11.98 -18.27
CA ALA A 144 -7.12 -12.41 -19.22
C ALA A 144 -6.50 -12.81 -20.57
N LYS A 145 -5.53 -12.04 -21.08
CA LYS A 145 -4.78 -12.41 -22.30
C LYS A 145 -4.04 -13.74 -22.14
N GLN A 146 -3.31 -13.91 -21.03
CA GLN A 146 -2.56 -15.16 -20.78
C GLN A 146 -3.48 -16.38 -20.71
N LEU A 147 -4.63 -16.26 -20.04
CA LEU A 147 -5.63 -17.34 -19.93
C LEU A 147 -6.29 -17.67 -21.28
N MET A 148 -6.36 -16.72 -22.21
CA MET A 148 -6.81 -16.94 -23.59
C MET A 148 -5.73 -17.54 -24.51
N GLY A 149 -4.54 -17.82 -23.99
CA GLY A 149 -3.44 -18.46 -24.72
C GLY A 149 -2.34 -17.52 -25.21
N ASP A 150 -2.44 -16.21 -24.95
CA ASP A 150 -1.39 -15.27 -25.35
C ASP A 150 -0.14 -15.41 -24.49
N LYS A 151 1.03 -15.17 -25.09
CA LYS A 151 2.28 -14.97 -24.33
C LYS A 151 2.34 -13.54 -23.84
N VAL A 152 2.32 -13.34 -22.52
CA VAL A 152 2.35 -12.02 -21.89
C VAL A 152 3.66 -11.83 -21.13
N ALA A 153 4.62 -11.11 -21.74
CA ALA A 153 5.95 -10.92 -21.16
C ALA A 153 5.92 -10.12 -19.85
N ASP A 154 4.97 -9.19 -19.71
CA ASP A 154 4.81 -8.35 -18.53
C ASP A 154 4.49 -9.13 -17.25
N LEU A 155 3.98 -10.37 -17.37
CA LEU A 155 3.67 -11.22 -16.23
C LEU A 155 4.85 -12.06 -15.73
N LYS A 156 5.95 -12.13 -16.50
CA LYS A 156 7.14 -12.94 -16.14
C LYS A 156 7.75 -12.61 -14.76
N PRO A 157 7.82 -11.33 -14.33
CA PRO A 157 8.30 -11.00 -12.99
C PRO A 157 7.46 -11.63 -11.86
N PHE A 158 6.17 -11.87 -12.10
CA PHE A 158 5.23 -12.39 -11.09
C PHE A 158 5.11 -13.91 -11.10
N ALA A 159 5.91 -14.59 -11.93
CA ALA A 159 5.89 -16.05 -12.04
C ALA A 159 6.21 -16.72 -10.70
N PHE A 160 5.52 -17.81 -10.39
CA PHE A 160 5.68 -18.51 -9.11
C PHE A 160 7.01 -19.25 -9.03
N ASN A 161 7.50 -19.76 -10.17
CA ASN A 161 8.78 -20.47 -10.27
C ASN A 161 10.01 -19.61 -9.92
N ARG A 162 9.87 -18.27 -9.81
CA ARG A 162 10.98 -17.37 -9.49
C ARG A 162 11.65 -17.72 -8.15
N PHE A 163 10.90 -18.26 -7.20
CA PHE A 163 11.43 -18.68 -5.90
C PHE A 163 12.36 -19.89 -6.03
N ALA A 164 11.96 -20.89 -6.83
CA ALA A 164 12.77 -22.07 -7.09
C ALA A 164 14.03 -21.74 -7.92
N GLU A 165 13.93 -20.74 -8.80
CA GLU A 165 15.01 -20.31 -9.68
C GLU A 165 15.92 -19.22 -9.07
N GLY A 166 15.67 -18.79 -7.84
CA GLY A 166 16.45 -17.75 -7.17
C GLY A 166 16.36 -16.36 -7.83
N ARG A 167 15.26 -16.08 -8.54
CA ARG A 167 15.00 -14.81 -9.25
C ARG A 167 14.10 -13.86 -8.44
N THR A 168 14.28 -13.80 -7.13
CA THR A 168 13.49 -12.95 -6.23
C THR A 168 13.86 -11.48 -6.33
N PHE A 169 12.93 -10.59 -5.96
CA PHE A 169 13.12 -9.13 -5.92
C PHE A 169 13.54 -8.65 -4.51
N GLY A 170 13.75 -7.33 -4.36
CA GLY A 170 13.94 -6.71 -3.04
C GLY A 170 15.37 -6.30 -2.67
N SER A 171 16.31 -6.20 -3.63
CA SER A 171 17.68 -5.74 -3.35
C SER A 171 17.83 -4.21 -3.26
N THR A 172 16.75 -3.46 -3.00
CA THR A 172 16.78 -2.00 -3.04
C THR A 172 16.95 -1.38 -1.64
N ASN A 173 17.52 -0.18 -1.59
CA ASN A 173 17.62 0.61 -0.37
C ASN A 173 16.35 1.43 -0.12
N SER A 174 15.16 0.89 -0.41
CA SER A 174 13.88 1.59 -0.22
C SER A 174 13.17 1.08 1.04
N HIS A 175 12.48 1.98 1.74
CA HIS A 175 11.60 1.66 2.86
C HIS A 175 10.20 1.28 2.42
N SER A 176 9.83 1.54 1.16
CA SER A 176 8.61 1.04 0.57
C SER A 176 8.55 -0.49 0.68
N PRO A 177 7.45 -1.07 1.14
CA PRO A 177 7.28 -2.53 1.10
C PRO A 177 6.85 -3.01 -0.29
N TRP A 178 6.72 -2.13 -1.30
CA TRP A 178 6.13 -2.44 -2.61
C TRP A 178 7.09 -2.16 -3.79
N VAL A 179 8.39 -2.36 -3.59
CA VAL A 179 9.50 -2.07 -4.52
C VAL A 179 10.34 -3.30 -4.82
#